data_AF-B7Q2W5-F1
#
_entry.id   AF-B7Q2W5-F1
#
_cell.length_a   1.000
_cell.length_b   1.000
_cell.length_c   1.000
_cell.angle_alpha   90.00
_cell.angle_beta   90.00
_cell.angle_gamma   90.00
#
_symmetry.space_group_name_H-M   'P 1'
#
loop_
_entity.id
_entity.type
_entity.pdbx_description
1 polymer ?
#
loop_
_entity_poly.entity_id
_entity_poly.type
_entity_poly.pdbx_seq_one_letter_code
_entity_poly.pdbx_strand_id
1 'polypeptide(L)'
;MEPGQTTQLEPRFSTHEFSRKFGEAVVHFLVLKMNKSFFLWIGSRRANLSNIAVAMKTAYDKVPTSTGLLGDPSDLTSTSLASKLASRTGCQVFVSCNLADPDKATVNFVHECLAEEMTLFPNKFY
;
A
#
# COMPACT_ATOMS: atom_id res chain seq x y z
N MET A 1 -44.76 17.46 -0.30
CA MET A 1 -43.46 17.99 0.13
C MET A 1 -42.78 16.85 0.87
N GLU A 2 -41.93 16.09 0.18
CA GLU A 2 -41.22 14.95 0.78
C GLU A 2 -39.96 15.46 1.51
N PRO A 3 -39.66 14.97 2.72
CA PRO A 3 -38.52 15.41 3.50
C PRO A 3 -37.21 14.97 2.83
N GLY A 4 -36.27 15.91 2.72
CA GLY A 4 -34.99 15.73 2.04
C GLY A 4 -34.20 14.54 2.59
N GLN A 5 -34.08 13.50 1.76
CA GLN A 5 -33.10 12.44 1.96
C GLN A 5 -31.72 13.08 1.96
N THR A 6 -31.09 13.13 3.14
CA THR A 6 -29.69 13.50 3.26
C THR A 6 -28.90 12.35 2.65
N THR A 7 -28.44 12.52 1.41
CA THR A 7 -27.54 11.57 0.76
C THR A 7 -26.27 11.53 1.61
N GLN A 8 -26.15 10.51 2.46
CA GLN A 8 -24.93 10.23 3.20
C GLN A 8 -23.86 9.89 2.16
N LEU A 9 -23.04 10.87 1.81
CA LEU A 9 -21.94 10.69 0.87
C LEU A 9 -20.91 9.80 1.54
N GLU A 10 -20.77 8.57 1.04
CA GLU A 10 -19.69 7.68 1.46
C GLU A 10 -18.35 8.39 1.21
N PRO A 11 -17.44 8.41 2.19
CA PRO A 11 -16.17 9.10 2.05
C PRO A 11 -15.34 8.44 0.94
N ARG A 12 -14.92 9.24 -0.05
CA ARG A 12 -14.12 8.76 -1.21
C ARG A 12 -12.71 8.30 -0.81
N PHE A 13 -12.31 8.61 0.42
CA PHE A 13 -11.05 8.25 1.04
C PHE A 13 -11.34 7.58 2.38
N SER A 14 -10.68 6.45 2.64
CA SER A 14 -10.72 5.84 3.97
C SER A 14 -9.34 5.37 4.37
N THR A 15 -9.04 5.45 5.67
CA THR A 15 -7.77 5.00 6.23
C THR A 15 -7.93 3.66 6.95
N HIS A 16 -6.89 2.85 6.90
CA HIS A 16 -6.75 1.62 7.66
C HIS A 16 -5.32 1.50 8.15
N GLU A 17 -5.16 1.42 9.46
CA GLU A 17 -3.86 1.39 10.11
C GLU A 17 -3.74 0.10 10.90
N PHE A 18 -2.58 -0.52 10.80
CA PHE A 18 -2.25 -1.68 11.61
C PHE A 18 -0.76 -1.74 11.84
N SER A 19 -0.36 -2.44 12.89
CA SER A 19 1.04 -2.65 13.22
C SER A 19 1.29 -4.11 13.48
N ARG A 20 2.49 -4.57 13.17
CA ARG A 20 2.92 -5.95 13.39
C ARG A 20 4.33 -5.97 13.97
N LYS A 21 4.55 -6.85 14.93
CA LYS A 21 5.84 -7.00 15.59
C LYS A 21 6.65 -8.07 14.87
N PHE A 22 7.91 -7.76 14.55
CA PHE A 22 8.86 -8.68 13.95
C PHE A 22 10.15 -8.66 14.79
N GLY A 23 10.38 -9.72 15.57
CA GLY A 23 11.45 -9.73 16.57
C GLY A 23 11.24 -8.63 17.62
N GLU A 24 12.20 -7.72 17.75
CA GLU A 24 12.11 -6.55 18.65
C GLU A 24 11.56 -5.30 17.96
N ALA A 25 11.47 -5.31 16.63
CA ALA A 25 10.98 -4.17 15.86
C ALA A 25 9.46 -4.22 15.68
N VAL A 26 8.85 -3.04 15.54
CA VAL A 26 7.45 -2.89 15.15
C VAL A 26 7.40 -2.23 13.78
N VAL A 27 6.70 -2.88 12.86
CA VAL A 27 6.41 -2.36 11.52
C VAL A 27 5.00 -1.79 11.53
N HIS A 28 4.89 -0.55 11.07
CA HIS A 28 3.63 0.17 10.97
C HIS A 28 3.19 0.22 9.52
N PHE A 29 1.88 0.04 9.32
CA PHE A 29 1.23 0.05 8.02
C PHE A 29 0.10 1.05 8.05
N LEU A 30 0.06 1.92 7.05
CA LEU A 30 -1.05 2.83 6.81
C LEU A 30 -1.53 2.64 5.38
N VAL A 31 -2.82 2.35 5.24
CA VAL A 31 -3.50 2.22 3.95
C VAL A 31 -4.44 3.39 3.82
N LEU A 32 -4.32 4.13 2.73
CA LEU A 32 -5.27 5.13 2.30
C LEU A 32 -5.98 4.59 1.05
N LYS A 33 -7.19 4.06 1.23
CA LYS A 33 -8.05 3.61 0.15
C LYS A 33 -8.62 4.82 -0.59
N MET A 34 -8.58 4.74 -1.92
CA MET A 34 -9.12 5.72 -2.85
C MET A 34 -10.02 5.00 -3.88
N ASN A 35 -10.63 5.75 -4.79
CA ASN A 35 -11.44 5.15 -5.85
C ASN A 35 -10.56 4.40 -6.86
N LYS A 36 -10.70 3.06 -6.92
CA LYS A 36 -9.92 2.17 -7.81
C LYS A 36 -8.40 2.26 -7.61
N SER A 37 -7.95 2.70 -6.43
CA SER A 37 -6.54 2.74 -6.06
C SER A 37 -6.38 2.79 -4.54
N PHE A 38 -5.18 2.50 -4.06
CA PHE A 38 -4.83 2.77 -2.67
C PHE A 38 -3.37 3.18 -2.55
N PHE A 39 -3.08 3.92 -1.48
CA PHE A 39 -1.73 4.26 -1.06
C PHE A 39 -1.39 3.44 0.18
N LEU A 40 -0.21 2.82 0.18
CA LEU A 40 0.32 2.02 1.26
C LEU A 40 1.62 2.64 1.76
N TRP A 41 1.64 3.02 3.02
CA TRP A 41 2.85 3.41 3.71
C TRP A 41 3.29 2.31 4.68
N ILE A 42 4.58 2.03 4.67
CA ILE A 42 5.24 1.06 5.52
C ILE A 42 6.45 1.73 6.13
N GLY A 43 6.52 1.75 7.45
CA GLY A 43 7.64 2.34 8.14
C GLY A 43 7.81 1.82 9.55
N SER A 44 8.83 2.36 10.19
CA SER A 44 9.12 2.09 11.61
C SER A 44 8.84 3.35 12.43
N ARG A 45 9.51 3.50 13.58
CA ARG A 45 9.25 4.51 14.62
C ARG A 45 9.30 5.98 14.16
N ARG A 46 9.84 6.26 12.96
CA ARG A 46 9.82 7.59 12.33
C ARG A 46 8.89 7.58 11.13
N ALA A 47 7.87 8.42 11.15
CA ALA A 47 7.02 8.69 10.00
C ALA A 47 7.79 9.55 8.99
N ASN A 48 8.39 8.92 7.99
CA ASN A 48 9.04 9.58 6.86
C ASN A 48 8.39 9.09 5.54
N LEU A 49 8.42 9.95 4.54
CA LEU A 49 7.96 9.68 3.18
C LEU A 49 9.11 9.96 2.22
N SER A 50 10.13 9.10 2.24
CA SER A 50 11.37 9.32 1.48
C SER A 50 11.47 8.51 0.19
N ASN A 51 10.79 7.36 0.11
CA ASN A 51 10.77 6.51 -1.08
C ASN A 51 9.30 6.21 -1.44
N ILE A 52 8.84 6.66 -2.60
CA ILE A 52 7.46 6.46 -3.08
C ILE A 52 7.55 5.86 -4.48
N ALA A 53 6.81 4.78 -4.70
CA ALA A 53 6.63 4.16 -6.00
C ALA A 53 5.15 4.01 -6.33
N VAL A 54 4.84 3.96 -7.62
CA VAL A 54 3.52 3.65 -8.14
C VAL A 54 3.60 2.45 -9.07
N ALA A 55 2.59 1.60 -9.05
CA ALA A 55 2.40 0.56 -10.04
C ALA A 55 0.94 0.45 -10.48
N MET A 56 0.74 0.14 -11.76
CA MET A 56 -0.58 -0.10 -12.34
C MET A 56 -0.52 -1.15 -13.43
N LYS A 57 -1.58 -1.94 -13.56
CA LYS A 57 -1.78 -2.78 -14.74
C LYS A 57 -2.18 -1.91 -15.93
N THR A 58 -1.55 -2.15 -17.06
CA THR A 58 -1.94 -1.55 -18.34
C THR A 58 -2.71 -2.57 -19.16
N ALA A 59 -3.48 -2.11 -20.16
CA ALA A 59 -4.20 -3.01 -21.06
C ALA A 59 -3.28 -3.81 -22.00
N TYR A 60 -2.01 -3.42 -22.08
CA TYR A 60 -1.06 -3.93 -23.07
C TYR A 60 -0.11 -5.00 -22.53
N ASP A 61 0.07 -5.05 -21.20
CA ASP A 61 1.02 -5.96 -20.56
C ASP A 61 0.37 -6.77 -19.43
N LYS A 62 0.78 -8.03 -19.30
CA LYS A 62 0.37 -8.91 -18.21
C LYS A 62 1.04 -8.52 -16.90
N VAL A 63 2.21 -7.86 -16.98
CA VAL A 63 2.97 -7.37 -15.82
C VAL A 63 2.63 -5.90 -15.56
N PRO A 64 2.39 -5.49 -14.31
CA PRO A 64 2.15 -4.08 -13.99
C PRO A 64 3.39 -3.23 -14.25
N THR A 65 3.18 -2.06 -14.82
CA THR A 65 4.21 -1.04 -14.97
C THR A 65 4.42 -0.35 -13.63
N SER A 66 5.66 -0.33 -13.14
CA SER A 66 6.05 0.34 -11.89
C SER A 66 7.04 1.47 -12.14
N THR A 67 6.96 2.55 -11.36
CA THR A 67 7.88 3.69 -11.44
C THR A 67 8.08 4.28 -10.05
N GLY A 68 9.33 4.62 -9.71
CA GLY A 68 9.66 5.42 -8.53
C GLY A 68 9.29 6.87 -8.78
N LEU A 69 8.52 7.47 -7.87
CA LEU A 69 8.12 8.87 -7.90
C LEU A 69 9.05 9.76 -7.06
N LEU A 70 9.55 9.22 -5.94
CA LEU A 70 10.40 9.92 -4.99
C LEU A 70 11.36 8.91 -4.36
N GLY A 71 12.57 9.35 -4.05
CA GLY A 71 13.59 8.54 -3.37
C GLY A 71 14.76 8.19 -4.27
N ASP A 72 15.59 7.27 -3.78
CA ASP A 72 16.73 6.76 -4.53
C ASP A 72 16.24 5.82 -5.64
N PRO A 73 16.52 6.10 -6.93
CA PRO A 73 16.10 5.22 -8.03
C PRO A 73 16.74 3.82 -7.97
N SER A 74 17.82 3.64 -7.21
CA SER A 74 18.46 2.33 -6.98
C SER A 74 17.72 1.46 -5.94
N ASP A 75 16.90 2.05 -5.08
CA ASP A 75 16.09 1.31 -4.11
C ASP A 75 14.79 0.79 -4.78
N LEU A 76 14.85 -0.46 -5.20
CA LEU A 76 13.76 -1.16 -5.88
C LEU A 76 12.73 -1.78 -4.93
N THR A 77 12.86 -1.58 -3.61
CA THR A 77 11.95 -2.21 -2.62
C THR A 77 10.52 -1.73 -2.83
N SER A 78 10.34 -0.41 -2.90
CA SER A 78 9.01 0.21 -3.07
C SER A 78 8.39 -0.12 -4.43
N THR A 79 9.18 -0.13 -5.51
CA THR A 79 8.70 -0.43 -6.87
C THR A 79 8.33 -1.91 -7.03
N SER A 80 9.14 -2.83 -6.50
CA SER A 80 8.86 -4.26 -6.50
C SER A 80 7.59 -4.59 -5.72
N LEU A 81 7.44 -3.98 -4.53
CA LEU A 81 6.25 -4.17 -3.71
C LEU A 81 5.00 -3.61 -4.39
N ALA A 82 5.08 -2.39 -4.96
CA ALA A 82 3.98 -1.81 -5.72
C ALA A 82 3.54 -2.71 -6.88
N SER A 83 4.48 -3.23 -7.68
CA SER A 83 4.17 -4.10 -8.83
C SER A 83 3.50 -5.41 -8.40
N LYS A 84 3.98 -6.06 -7.33
CA LYS A 84 3.34 -7.27 -6.78
C LYS A 84 1.92 -6.99 -6.28
N LEU A 85 1.71 -5.88 -5.59
CA LEU A 85 0.39 -5.51 -5.08
C LEU A 85 -0.59 -5.12 -6.19
N ALA A 86 -0.14 -4.38 -7.20
CA ALA A 86 -0.95 -4.06 -8.38
C ALA A 86 -1.30 -5.32 -9.17
N SER A 87 -0.39 -6.31 -9.24
CA SER A 87 -0.67 -7.61 -9.84
C SER A 87 -1.80 -8.34 -9.12
N ARG A 88 -1.76 -8.34 -7.78
CA ARG A 88 -2.71 -9.05 -6.91
C ARG A 88 -4.09 -8.39 -6.85
N THR A 89 -4.13 -7.07 -6.72
CA THR A 89 -5.37 -6.31 -6.49
C THR A 89 -6.07 -5.88 -7.79
N GLY A 90 -5.34 -5.81 -8.90
CA GLY A 90 -5.88 -5.38 -10.18
C GLY A 90 -6.13 -3.87 -10.27
N CYS A 91 -5.73 -3.09 -9.27
CA CYS A 91 -5.91 -1.64 -9.23
C CYS A 91 -4.55 -0.91 -9.18
N GLN A 92 -4.57 0.42 -9.27
CA GLN A 92 -3.37 1.23 -9.15
C GLN A 92 -2.93 1.29 -7.67
N VAL A 93 -1.66 1.03 -7.42
CA VAL A 93 -1.10 0.98 -6.07
C VAL A 93 0.04 1.96 -5.93
N PHE A 94 -0.02 2.79 -4.91
CA PHE A 94 1.11 3.61 -4.47
C PHE A 94 1.71 2.99 -3.23
N VAL A 95 3.03 2.86 -3.17
CA VAL A 95 3.75 2.27 -2.05
C VAL A 95 4.85 3.20 -1.61
N SER A 96 4.94 3.43 -0.31
CA SER A 96 6.09 4.04 0.32
C SER A 96 6.65 3.08 1.36
N CYS A 97 7.83 2.53 1.11
CA CYS A 97 8.52 1.66 2.05
C CYS A 97 9.73 2.40 2.62
N ASN A 98 9.71 2.67 3.91
CA ASN A 98 10.74 3.45 4.61
C ASN A 98 11.37 2.66 5.75
N LEU A 99 11.59 1.37 5.53
CA LEU A 99 12.37 0.52 6.41
C LEU A 99 13.86 0.77 6.12
N ALA A 100 14.67 0.97 7.17
CA ALA A 100 16.10 1.15 7.00
C ALA A 100 16.74 -0.22 6.71
N ASP A 101 17.36 -0.36 5.54
CA ASP A 101 18.05 -1.57 5.06
C ASP A 101 17.35 -2.88 5.45
N PRO A 102 16.10 -3.10 4.98
CA PRO A 102 15.34 -4.28 5.37
C PRO A 102 16.03 -5.54 4.83
N ASP A 103 16.34 -6.46 5.74
CA ASP A 103 16.80 -7.78 5.34
C ASP A 103 15.70 -8.56 4.61
N LYS A 104 16.08 -9.65 3.92
CA LYS A 104 15.12 -10.48 3.18
C LYS A 104 13.99 -11.00 4.08
N ALA A 105 14.28 -11.26 5.35
CA ALA A 105 13.31 -11.75 6.31
C ALA A 105 12.23 -10.68 6.61
N THR A 106 12.64 -9.43 6.81
CA THR A 106 11.73 -8.30 7.01
C THR A 106 10.87 -8.05 5.78
N VAL A 107 11.44 -8.10 4.58
CA VAL A 107 10.68 -7.95 3.33
C VAL A 107 9.63 -9.06 3.18
N ASN A 108 9.98 -10.30 3.47
CA ASN A 108 9.05 -11.42 3.44
C ASN A 108 7.94 -11.27 4.48
N PHE A 109 8.28 -10.89 5.70
CA PHE A 109 7.31 -10.62 6.76
C PHE A 109 6.31 -9.53 6.37
N VAL A 110 6.77 -8.44 5.76
CA VAL A 110 5.90 -7.38 5.21
C VAL A 110 4.94 -7.95 4.17
N HIS A 111 5.42 -8.80 3.27
CA HIS A 111 4.58 -9.46 2.27
C HIS A 111 3.51 -10.36 2.89
N GLU A 112 3.87 -11.17 3.87
CA GLU A 112 2.97 -12.07 4.61
C GLU A 112 1.89 -11.26 5.35
N CYS A 113 2.29 -10.25 6.12
CA CYS A 113 1.36 -9.37 6.84
C CYS A 113 0.36 -8.71 5.89
N LEU A 114 0.82 -8.21 4.74
CA LEU A 114 -0.06 -7.61 3.74
C LEU A 114 -0.97 -8.63 3.05
N ALA A 115 -0.52 -9.87 2.87
CA ALA A 115 -1.35 -10.93 2.28
C ALA A 115 -2.47 -11.35 3.24
N GLU A 116 -2.14 -11.53 4.52
CA GLU A 116 -3.12 -11.82 5.57
C GLU A 116 -4.13 -10.69 5.73
N GLU A 117 -3.66 -9.45 5.86
CA GLU A 117 -4.54 -8.30 6.08
C GLU A 117 -5.50 -8.07 4.90
N MET A 118 -5.03 -8.24 3.66
CA MET A 118 -5.90 -8.15 2.47
C MET A 118 -6.91 -9.29 2.38
N THR A 119 -6.60 -10.47 2.93
CA THR A 119 -7.54 -11.60 2.99
C THR A 119 -8.61 -11.36 4.05
N LEU A 120 -8.24 -10.80 5.21
CA LEU A 120 -9.15 -10.50 6.31
C LEU A 120 -10.03 -9.29 6.03
N PHE A 121 -9.47 -8.24 5.42
CA PHE A 121 -10.14 -6.95 5.23
C PHE A 121 -10.01 -6.42 3.79
N PRO A 122 -10.52 -7.15 2.77
CA PRO A 122 -10.37 -6.74 1.37
C PRO A 122 -10.93 -5.34 1.11
N ASN A 123 -12.07 -5.02 1.73
CA ASN A 123 -12.76 -3.73 1.61
C ASN A 123 -11.91 -2.51 2.03
N LYS A 124 -10.83 -2.71 2.79
CA LYS A 124 -9.90 -1.64 3.22
C LYS A 124 -8.86 -1.30 2.15
N PHE A 125 -8.72 -2.12 1.11
CA PHE A 125 -7.72 -1.94 0.06
C PHE A 125 -8.34 -1.75 -1.32
N TYR A 126 -9.40 -2.51 -1.64
CA TYR A 126 -10.14 -2.42 -2.90
C TYR A 126 -11.64 -2.58 -2.66
#